data_AF-A0AAT9LFT8-F1
#
_entry.id   AF-A0AAT9LFT8-F1
#
_cell.length_a   1.000
_cell.length_b   1.000
_cell.length_c   1.000
_cell.angle_alpha   90.00
_cell.angle_beta   90.00
_cell.angle_gamma   90.00
#
_symmetry.space_group_name_H-M   'P 1'
#
loop_
_entity.id
_entity.type
_entity.pdbx_description
1 polymer ?
#
loop_
_entity_poly.entity_id
_entity_poly.type
_entity_poly.pdbx_seq_one_letter_code
_entity_poly.pdbx_strand_id
1 'polypeptide(L)'
;MYDQGQSGRVSLGQLVDALQEVQFLRHANERGLLLELLRHKLGRGFDPAEYSSARLHLFSIVMACDRERDGLQALVDTVRELEPESIAVDQVVALVDCMSPLALLPLVERNQLVALLEGASLPPLDELYQEVLGPAAHTLPSGHHTVHDVLSLLEQHNARADGLPLVLIFVERLAALTDETLAVKLREWVSQQAEHMDMTGPVAELRAAPPAVAAPRDGTGSLYLVMRIERDRLEDDRYVLSHWRSGGDDWQPVPGEDQVGTLDQIKRHVADLVDRAEDDWRRLPEPIQLEFLLPRDLMHLQVDQWLAANDGGVERRLGVHFELALRSLDRMRNRSWHKNWWHRWRSMSTGAPAHWCRRESANYLPELVATLADQPEICVVLLDHDVEAAAELGQDALTVALREGVPVVLWCRDAKALDEFLAVAETLVAAGPRGLRATTRKLRSQAQRTGRDEHCGAHVSLLWDDPERIIDLYDRPAAPRPEVAT
;
A
#
# COMPACT_ATOMS: atom_id res chain seq x y z
N MET A 1 21.36 14.76 42.74
CA MET A 1 22.25 14.23 41.68
C MET A 1 21.31 13.90 40.54
N TYR A 2 21.15 14.88 39.65
CA TYR A 2 20.15 14.89 38.59
C TYR A 2 20.64 13.99 37.45
N ASP A 3 19.77 13.10 36.99
CA ASP A 3 19.94 12.38 35.74
C ASP A 3 19.17 13.16 34.67
N GLN A 4 19.90 13.88 33.83
CA GLN A 4 19.42 14.57 32.64
C GLN A 4 19.59 13.62 31.46
N GLY A 5 18.47 13.11 30.94
CA GLY A 5 18.49 12.19 29.79
C GLY A 5 17.10 11.79 29.30
N GLN A 6 16.15 12.72 29.23
CA GLN A 6 14.90 12.53 28.49
C GLN A 6 14.73 13.69 27.51
N SER A 7 15.09 13.45 26.25
CA SER A 7 14.79 14.35 25.14
C SER A 7 13.27 14.47 24.95
N GLY A 8 12.70 15.58 25.41
CA GLY A 8 11.84 16.46 24.62
C GLY A 8 10.55 15.92 23.99
N ARG A 9 9.86 14.94 24.58
CA ARG A 9 8.47 14.64 24.14
C ARG A 9 7.49 15.60 24.81
N VAL A 10 6.68 16.28 24.00
CA VAL A 10 5.55 17.07 24.48
C VAL A 10 4.58 16.14 25.21
N SER A 11 4.24 16.49 26.44
CA SER A 11 3.33 15.71 27.29
C SER A 11 1.91 16.26 27.22
N LEU A 12 0.91 15.40 27.46
CA LEU A 12 -0.51 15.82 27.62
C LEU A 12 -0.66 16.93 28.69
N GLY A 13 0.22 16.95 29.70
CA GLY A 13 0.26 18.01 30.71
C GLY A 13 0.59 19.38 30.13
N GLN A 14 1.55 19.46 29.21
CA GLN A 14 1.93 20.71 28.54
C GLN A 14 0.84 21.20 27.59
N LEU A 15 0.14 20.29 26.91
CA LEU A 15 -1.02 20.65 26.09
C LEU A 15 -2.16 21.23 26.96
N VAL A 16 -2.42 20.62 28.12
CA VAL A 16 -3.42 21.13 29.07
C VAL A 16 -3.01 22.50 29.62
N ASP A 17 -1.73 22.72 29.92
CA ASP A 17 -1.21 24.03 30.33
C ASP A 17 -1.50 25.10 29.27
N ALA A 18 -1.22 24.82 28.00
CA ALA A 18 -1.50 25.74 26.90
C ALA A 18 -3.00 26.02 26.72
N LEU A 19 -3.85 24.99 26.83
CA LEU A 19 -5.31 25.15 26.78
C LEU A 19 -5.86 26.00 27.93
N GLN A 20 -5.19 26.08 29.08
CA GLN A 20 -5.61 26.97 30.17
C GLN A 20 -5.35 28.46 29.87
N GLU A 21 -4.43 28.76 28.95
CA GLU A 21 -4.13 30.12 28.52
C GLU A 21 -5.12 30.63 27.46
N VAL A 22 -5.88 29.73 26.82
CA VAL A 22 -7.00 30.09 25.94
C VAL A 22 -8.12 30.70 26.79
N GLN A 23 -8.47 31.96 26.53
CA GLN A 23 -9.40 32.70 27.39
C GLN A 23 -10.78 32.07 27.41
N PHE A 24 -11.26 31.61 26.25
CA PHE A 24 -12.55 30.95 26.11
C PHE A 24 -12.68 29.72 27.02
N LEU A 25 -11.60 28.96 27.22
CA LEU A 25 -11.64 27.68 27.95
C LEU A 25 -11.58 27.82 29.48
N ARG A 26 -11.42 29.03 30.01
CA ARG A 26 -11.36 29.26 31.46
C ARG A 26 -12.71 29.10 32.14
N HIS A 27 -13.79 29.34 31.42
CA HIS A 27 -15.15 29.33 31.94
C HIS A 27 -15.88 28.01 31.65
N ALA A 28 -16.76 27.59 32.57
CA ALA A 28 -17.36 26.26 32.53
C ALA A 28 -18.40 26.10 31.41
N ASN A 29 -19.15 27.15 31.08
CA ASN A 29 -20.19 27.09 30.04
C ASN A 29 -19.56 26.98 28.65
N GLU A 30 -18.44 27.66 28.45
CA GLU A 30 -17.67 27.77 27.24
C GLU A 30 -16.93 26.46 26.94
N ARG A 31 -16.38 25.79 27.98
CA ARG A 31 -15.93 24.40 27.88
C ARG A 31 -17.09 23.45 27.54
N GLY A 32 -18.29 23.73 28.02
CA GLY A 32 -19.51 23.01 27.63
C GLY A 32 -19.80 23.12 26.12
N LEU A 33 -19.68 24.32 25.55
CA LEU A 33 -19.83 24.53 24.10
C LEU A 33 -18.72 23.83 23.29
N LEU A 34 -17.46 23.89 23.75
CA LEU A 34 -16.36 23.13 23.15
C LEU A 34 -16.70 21.62 23.11
N LEU A 35 -17.20 21.07 24.23
CA LEU A 35 -17.60 19.67 24.32
C LEU A 35 -18.73 19.32 23.37
N GLU A 36 -19.75 20.17 23.22
CA GLU A 36 -20.83 19.95 22.27
C GLU A 36 -20.33 19.88 20.83
N LEU A 37 -19.43 20.79 20.44
CA LEU A 37 -18.81 20.79 19.11
C LEU A 37 -17.89 19.59 18.89
N LEU A 38 -17.11 19.19 19.90
CA LEU A 38 -16.28 17.99 19.82
C LEU A 38 -17.10 16.72 19.75
N ARG A 39 -18.19 16.61 20.52
CA ARG A 39 -19.16 15.50 20.39
C ARG A 39 -19.77 15.46 18.99
N HIS A 40 -20.01 16.61 18.37
CA HIS A 40 -20.50 16.67 17.00
C HIS A 40 -19.44 16.18 15.98
N LYS A 41 -18.17 16.56 16.15
CA LYS A 41 -17.07 16.18 15.23
C LYS A 41 -16.56 14.75 15.43
N LEU A 42 -16.51 14.26 16.67
CA LEU A 42 -15.91 12.97 17.04
C LEU A 42 -16.94 11.84 17.27
N GLY A 43 -18.23 12.16 17.31
CA GLY A 43 -19.31 11.17 17.38
C GLY A 43 -19.66 10.71 18.80
N ARG A 44 -20.53 9.68 18.88
CA ARG A 44 -21.23 9.27 20.11
C ARG A 44 -20.34 8.63 21.19
N GLY A 45 -19.13 8.22 20.85
CA GLY A 45 -18.15 7.64 21.79
C GLY A 45 -17.35 8.66 22.61
N PHE A 46 -17.35 9.93 22.19
CA PHE A 46 -16.58 10.98 22.85
C PHE A 46 -17.32 11.52 24.10
N ASP A 47 -17.04 10.91 25.26
CA ASP A 47 -17.63 11.29 26.55
C ASP A 47 -16.56 11.47 27.65
N PRO A 48 -15.88 12.63 27.70
CA PRO A 48 -14.91 12.92 28.76
C PRO A 48 -15.62 13.12 30.11
N ALA A 49 -14.98 12.66 31.19
CA ALA A 49 -15.49 12.86 32.54
C ALA A 49 -15.52 14.36 32.91
N GLU A 50 -16.68 14.80 33.43
CA GLU A 50 -16.86 16.18 33.86
C GLU A 50 -16.23 16.44 35.23
N TYR A 51 -15.48 17.54 35.31
CA TYR A 51 -14.88 18.01 36.56
C TYR A 51 -15.18 19.49 36.80
N SER A 52 -15.35 19.86 38.07
CA SER A 52 -15.55 21.25 38.50
C SER A 52 -14.29 22.11 38.37
N SER A 53 -13.10 21.49 38.45
CA SER A 53 -11.82 22.15 38.20
C SER A 53 -11.56 22.27 36.71
N ALA A 54 -11.31 23.49 36.23
CA ALA A 54 -11.03 23.77 34.81
C ALA A 54 -9.85 22.94 34.28
N ARG A 55 -8.76 22.86 35.05
CA ARG A 55 -7.57 22.09 34.67
C ARG A 55 -7.85 20.59 34.54
N LEU A 56 -8.54 20.01 35.53
CA LEU A 56 -8.87 18.57 35.51
C LEU A 56 -9.86 18.24 34.40
N HIS A 57 -10.80 19.14 34.13
CA HIS A 57 -11.75 18.98 33.04
C HIS A 57 -11.04 19.02 31.68
N LEU A 58 -10.17 20.01 31.44
CA LEU A 58 -9.35 20.08 30.23
C LEU A 58 -8.46 18.85 30.07
N PHE A 59 -7.90 18.34 31.17
CA PHE A 59 -7.13 17.10 31.16
C PHE A 59 -7.98 15.90 30.71
N SER A 60 -9.21 15.78 31.21
CA SER A 60 -10.13 14.73 30.77
C SER A 60 -10.53 14.85 29.30
N ILE A 61 -10.71 16.08 28.81
CA ILE A 61 -11.01 16.35 27.39
C ILE A 61 -9.83 15.93 26.51
N VAL A 62 -8.63 16.39 26.84
CA VAL A 62 -7.41 16.06 26.09
C VAL A 62 -7.14 14.56 26.07
N MET A 63 -7.31 13.86 27.21
CA MET A 63 -7.17 12.40 27.25
C MET A 63 -8.24 11.67 26.41
N ALA A 64 -9.45 12.20 26.33
CA ALA A 64 -10.48 11.63 25.47
C ALA A 64 -10.13 11.86 23.99
N CYS A 65 -9.67 13.06 23.63
CA CYS A 65 -9.20 13.39 22.28
C CYS A 65 -7.99 12.55 21.85
N ASP A 66 -7.04 12.29 22.74
CA ASP A 66 -5.84 11.47 22.47
C ASP A 66 -6.16 9.99 22.17
N ARG A 67 -7.31 9.50 22.63
CA ARG A 67 -7.77 8.12 22.39
C ARG A 67 -8.50 7.95 21.06
N GLU A 68 -9.02 9.05 20.50
CA GLU A 68 -9.76 9.05 19.24
C GLU A 68 -8.82 9.32 18.06
N ARG A 69 -9.08 8.67 16.92
CA ARG A 69 -8.33 8.96 15.68
C ARG A 69 -8.57 10.41 15.28
N ASP A 70 -7.50 11.17 15.05
CA ASP A 70 -7.52 12.61 14.76
C ASP A 70 -8.17 13.47 15.86
N GLY A 71 -8.37 12.93 17.07
CA GLY A 71 -9.12 13.62 18.13
C GLY A 71 -8.41 14.86 18.68
N LEU A 72 -7.08 14.85 18.75
CA LEU A 72 -6.30 16.05 19.08
C LEU A 72 -6.38 17.11 17.97
N GLN A 73 -6.48 16.70 16.70
CA GLN A 73 -6.67 17.63 15.58
C GLN A 73 -8.06 18.27 15.63
N ALA A 74 -9.10 17.49 15.89
CA ALA A 74 -10.46 18.01 16.07
C ALA A 74 -10.56 19.01 17.24
N LEU A 75 -9.79 18.79 18.32
CA LEU A 75 -9.64 19.73 19.41
C LEU A 75 -9.06 21.06 18.93
N VAL A 76 -7.96 21.01 18.19
CA VAL A 76 -7.32 22.20 17.61
C VAL A 76 -8.29 22.97 16.70
N ASP A 77 -8.95 22.28 15.77
CA ASP A 77 -9.85 22.92 14.81
C ASP A 77 -11.02 23.60 15.51
N THR A 78 -11.56 22.98 16.57
CA THR A 78 -12.69 23.54 17.32
C THR A 78 -12.28 24.71 18.19
N VAL A 79 -11.11 24.65 18.83
CA VAL A 79 -10.59 25.78 19.61
C VAL A 79 -10.26 26.96 18.69
N ARG A 80 -9.72 26.71 17.49
CA ARG A 80 -9.46 27.73 16.46
C ARG A 80 -10.74 28.35 15.91
N GLU A 81 -11.81 27.57 15.77
CA GLU A 81 -13.13 28.05 15.36
C GLU A 81 -13.77 28.96 16.42
N LEU A 82 -13.61 28.62 17.70
CA LEU A 82 -14.18 29.36 18.83
C LEU A 82 -13.40 30.62 19.19
N GLU A 83 -12.07 30.60 19.06
CA GLU A 83 -11.19 31.74 19.36
C GLU A 83 -10.18 31.96 18.21
N PRO A 84 -10.64 32.49 17.06
CA PRO A 84 -9.76 32.77 15.92
C PRO A 84 -8.71 33.84 16.27
N GLU A 85 -7.55 33.76 15.62
CA GLU A 85 -6.43 34.72 15.76
C GLU A 85 -5.81 34.81 17.18
N SER A 86 -5.95 33.76 18.00
CA SER A 86 -5.41 33.72 19.36
C SER A 86 -4.02 33.07 19.41
N ILE A 87 -3.04 33.80 19.96
CA ILE A 87 -1.67 33.32 20.18
C ILE A 87 -1.65 32.07 21.09
N ALA A 88 -2.55 32.00 22.07
CA ALA A 88 -2.67 30.83 22.93
C ALA A 88 -3.15 29.60 22.15
N VAL A 89 -4.04 29.79 21.18
CA VAL A 89 -4.51 28.73 20.29
C VAL A 89 -3.40 28.27 19.35
N ASP A 90 -2.58 29.18 18.83
CA ASP A 90 -1.42 28.81 18.00
C ASP A 90 -0.39 27.97 18.77
N GLN A 91 -0.23 28.21 20.07
CA GLN A 91 0.60 27.37 20.94
C GLN A 91 0.00 25.96 21.13
N VAL A 92 -1.32 25.87 21.28
CA VAL A 92 -2.03 24.57 21.37
C VAL A 92 -1.86 23.78 20.07
N VAL A 93 -2.00 24.44 18.92
CA VAL A 93 -1.76 23.85 17.59
C VAL A 93 -0.35 23.26 17.53
N ALA A 94 0.67 24.08 17.80
CA ALA A 94 2.07 23.65 17.73
C ALA A 94 2.38 22.46 18.67
N LEU A 95 1.74 22.39 19.84
CA LEU A 95 1.92 21.28 20.77
C LEU A 95 1.26 19.99 20.28
N VAL A 96 0.05 20.07 19.72
CA VAL A 96 -0.65 18.90 19.13
C VAL A 96 0.12 18.37 17.92
N ASP A 97 0.64 19.26 17.08
CA ASP A 97 1.43 18.87 15.91
C ASP A 97 2.73 18.15 16.29
N CYS A 98 3.39 18.59 17.38
CA CYS A 98 4.55 17.90 17.96
C CYS A 98 4.22 16.54 18.60
N MET A 99 2.95 16.29 18.91
CA MET A 99 2.49 15.03 19.51
C MET A 99 2.06 14.00 18.45
N SER A 100 1.98 14.39 17.17
CA SER A 100 1.69 13.49 16.06
C SER A 100 2.87 12.52 15.81
N PRO A 101 2.71 11.20 16.00
CA PRO A 101 3.86 10.28 16.09
C PRO A 101 4.63 9.99 14.79
N LEU A 102 4.26 10.57 13.63
CA LEU A 102 4.67 10.06 12.31
C LEU A 102 4.91 11.13 11.23
N ALA A 103 5.06 12.41 11.58
CA ALA A 103 5.38 13.42 10.57
C ALA A 103 6.89 13.34 10.21
N LEU A 104 7.19 12.99 8.96
CA LEU A 104 8.55 12.85 8.45
C LEU A 104 9.27 14.21 8.40
N LEU A 105 8.51 15.29 8.18
CA LEU A 105 8.91 16.68 8.40
C LEU A 105 8.08 17.25 9.55
N PRO A 106 8.69 17.85 10.60
CA PRO A 106 7.90 18.54 11.61
C PRO A 106 7.20 19.77 11.01
N LEU A 107 6.10 20.19 11.63
CA LEU A 107 5.22 21.24 11.08
C LEU A 107 5.94 22.58 10.88
N VAL A 108 6.92 22.89 11.73
CA VAL A 108 7.68 24.15 11.65
C VAL A 108 8.45 24.21 10.33
N GLU A 109 9.13 23.13 9.97
CA GLU A 109 9.90 22.98 8.75
C GLU A 109 8.99 22.97 7.51
N ARG A 110 7.81 22.35 7.63
CA ARG A 110 6.77 22.36 6.60
C ARG A 110 6.23 23.76 6.36
N ASN A 111 5.90 24.50 7.41
CA ASN A 111 5.42 25.88 7.33
C ASN A 111 6.49 26.81 6.77
N GLN A 112 7.77 26.60 7.13
CA GLN A 112 8.88 27.33 6.52
C GLN A 112 8.94 27.10 5.01
N LEU A 113 8.80 25.84 4.55
CA LEU A 113 8.78 25.53 3.13
C LEU A 113 7.58 26.16 2.41
N VAL A 114 6.38 26.05 2.99
CA VAL A 114 5.17 26.68 2.42
C VAL A 114 5.36 28.20 2.33
N ALA A 115 5.87 28.85 3.39
CA ALA A 115 6.14 30.29 3.40
C ALA A 115 7.22 30.71 2.37
N LEU A 116 8.19 29.85 2.08
CA LEU A 116 9.16 30.10 1.01
C LEU A 116 8.51 30.08 -0.38
N LEU A 117 7.43 29.31 -0.55
CA LEU A 117 6.73 29.09 -1.81
C LEU A 117 5.50 30.00 -1.97
N GLU A 118 5.02 30.63 -0.89
CA GLU A 118 3.94 31.60 -0.91
C GLU A 118 4.24 32.79 -1.82
N GLY A 119 3.35 33.07 -2.77
CA GLY A 119 3.48 34.18 -3.71
C GLY A 119 4.51 33.96 -4.84
N ALA A 120 5.16 32.80 -4.89
CA ALA A 120 6.06 32.43 -5.98
C ALA A 120 5.29 31.96 -7.22
N SER A 121 5.87 32.18 -8.41
CA SER A 121 5.36 31.59 -9.66
C SER A 121 5.90 30.17 -9.80
N LEU A 122 5.07 29.18 -9.48
CA LEU A 122 5.44 27.76 -9.51
C LEU A 122 5.10 27.11 -10.86
N PRO A 123 5.89 26.12 -11.31
CA PRO A 123 5.51 25.27 -12.44
C PRO A 123 4.26 24.43 -12.11
N PRO A 124 3.62 23.80 -13.12
CA PRO A 124 2.56 22.83 -12.89
C PRO A 124 3.04 21.72 -11.93
N LEU A 125 2.44 21.67 -10.74
CA LEU A 125 2.88 20.77 -9.67
C LEU A 125 2.52 19.31 -9.95
N ASP A 126 1.55 19.07 -10.82
CA ASP A 126 1.12 17.76 -11.29
C ASP A 126 2.22 17.05 -12.08
N GLU A 127 2.86 17.74 -13.03
CA GLU A 127 3.97 17.16 -13.80
C GLU A 127 5.16 16.81 -12.91
N LEU A 128 5.48 17.70 -11.95
CA LEU A 128 6.57 17.50 -11.01
C LEU A 128 6.28 16.35 -10.01
N TYR A 129 5.05 16.27 -9.51
CA TYR A 129 4.59 15.17 -8.66
C TYR A 129 4.70 13.82 -9.38
N GLN A 130 4.26 13.77 -10.64
CA GLN A 130 4.37 12.60 -11.50
C GLN A 130 5.83 12.23 -11.81
N GLU A 131 6.73 13.21 -12.00
CA GLU A 131 8.15 12.96 -12.19
C GLU A 131 8.78 12.30 -10.95
N VAL A 132 8.48 12.82 -9.75
CA VAL A 132 9.07 12.35 -8.49
C VAL A 132 8.60 10.94 -8.12
N LEU A 133 7.31 10.66 -8.27
CA LEU A 133 6.73 9.35 -7.95
C LEU A 133 6.81 8.34 -9.09
N GLY A 134 6.97 8.81 -10.33
CA GLY A 134 7.02 7.96 -11.51
C GLY A 134 5.79 7.04 -11.60
N PRO A 135 5.98 5.73 -11.89
CA PRO A 135 4.89 4.75 -11.97
C PRO A 135 4.00 4.63 -10.74
N ALA A 136 4.46 5.08 -9.56
CA ALA A 136 3.68 5.03 -8.34
C ALA A 136 2.67 6.17 -8.20
N ALA A 137 2.76 7.19 -9.05
CA ALA A 137 1.92 8.38 -8.96
C ALA A 137 0.46 8.07 -9.32
N HIS A 138 -0.46 8.63 -8.53
CA HIS A 138 -1.88 8.72 -8.88
C HIS A 138 -2.17 10.05 -9.57
N THR A 139 -3.18 10.14 -10.44
CA THR A 139 -3.65 11.47 -10.88
C THR A 139 -4.09 12.29 -9.67
N LEU A 140 -3.60 13.52 -9.55
CA LEU A 140 -4.01 14.43 -8.47
C LEU A 140 -5.53 14.68 -8.57
N PRO A 141 -6.30 14.50 -7.47
CA PRO A 141 -7.73 14.78 -7.49
C PRO A 141 -8.00 16.23 -7.88
N SER A 142 -9.07 16.48 -8.64
CA SER A 142 -9.45 17.83 -9.10
C SER A 142 -9.56 18.79 -7.89
N GLY A 143 -8.80 19.88 -7.90
CA GLY A 143 -8.76 20.86 -6.80
C GLY A 143 -7.56 20.75 -5.85
N HIS A 144 -6.79 19.66 -5.89
CA HIS A 144 -5.56 19.50 -5.11
C HIS A 144 -4.36 20.01 -5.92
N HIS A 145 -4.24 21.33 -6.01
CA HIS A 145 -3.19 22.01 -6.77
C HIS A 145 -2.28 22.86 -5.89
N THR A 146 -2.44 22.79 -4.57
CA THR A 146 -1.59 23.54 -3.65
C THR A 146 -0.34 22.75 -3.30
N VAL A 147 0.75 23.45 -3.02
CA VAL A 147 1.99 22.85 -2.52
C VAL A 147 1.72 22.02 -1.27
N HIS A 148 0.85 22.51 -0.38
CA HIS A 148 0.50 21.81 0.85
C HIS A 148 -0.10 20.42 0.57
N ASP A 149 -1.02 20.32 -0.39
CA ASP A 149 -1.65 19.05 -0.75
C ASP A 149 -0.63 18.06 -1.32
N VAL A 150 0.25 18.53 -2.20
CA VAL A 150 1.31 17.72 -2.80
C VAL A 150 2.31 17.23 -1.73
N LEU A 151 2.70 18.08 -0.78
CA LEU A 151 3.58 17.70 0.33
C LEU A 151 2.91 16.65 1.23
N SER A 152 1.64 16.84 1.58
CA SER A 152 0.88 15.83 2.35
C SER A 152 0.81 14.48 1.64
N LEU A 153 0.61 14.48 0.32
CA LEU A 153 0.58 13.25 -0.45
C LEU A 153 1.97 12.59 -0.46
N LEU A 154 3.03 13.33 -0.74
CA LEU A 154 4.39 12.77 -0.77
C LEU A 154 4.85 12.21 0.58
N GLU A 155 4.42 12.79 1.70
CA GLU A 155 4.70 12.25 3.05
C GLU A 155 3.99 10.93 3.35
N GLN A 156 2.91 10.59 2.62
CA GLN A 156 2.25 9.28 2.73
C GLN A 156 3.02 8.16 2.01
N HIS A 157 4.06 8.51 1.25
CA HIS A 157 4.83 7.58 0.45
C HIS A 157 6.17 7.24 1.11
N ASN A 158 6.65 6.02 0.87
CA ASN A 158 7.95 5.59 1.37
C ASN A 158 9.08 6.38 0.70
N ALA A 159 10.19 6.52 1.43
CA ALA A 159 11.43 7.04 0.87
C ALA A 159 11.98 6.13 -0.24
N ARG A 160 12.84 6.70 -1.10
CA ARG A 160 13.55 5.96 -2.15
C ARG A 160 14.48 4.90 -1.55
N ALA A 161 14.98 3.96 -2.35
CA ALA A 161 15.85 2.87 -1.92
C ALA A 161 17.12 3.30 -1.15
N ASP A 162 17.62 4.52 -1.37
CA ASP A 162 18.73 5.14 -0.64
C ASP A 162 18.30 5.81 0.68
N GLY A 163 17.03 5.66 1.06
CA GLY A 163 16.41 6.25 2.24
C GLY A 163 15.92 7.68 2.05
N LEU A 164 16.11 8.30 0.87
CA LEU A 164 15.82 9.72 0.69
C LEU A 164 14.31 9.99 0.60
N PRO A 165 13.75 10.86 1.46
CA PRO A 165 12.32 11.18 1.44
C PRO A 165 11.90 11.88 0.15
N LEU A 166 10.72 11.52 -0.37
CA LEU A 166 10.23 12.07 -1.64
C LEU A 166 10.02 13.60 -1.59
N VAL A 167 9.72 14.15 -0.41
CA VAL A 167 9.62 15.61 -0.23
C VAL A 167 10.95 16.32 -0.54
N LEU A 168 12.09 15.77 -0.11
CA LEU A 168 13.39 16.38 -0.41
C LEU A 168 13.71 16.32 -1.91
N ILE A 169 13.34 15.21 -2.57
CA ILE A 169 13.48 15.07 -4.02
C ILE A 169 12.61 16.10 -4.74
N PHE A 170 11.35 16.22 -4.33
CA PHE A 170 10.40 17.18 -4.89
C PHE A 170 10.88 18.62 -4.77
N VAL A 171 11.34 19.04 -3.58
CA VAL A 171 11.83 20.41 -3.37
C VAL A 171 13.10 20.69 -4.15
N GLU A 172 14.02 19.71 -4.24
CA GLU A 172 15.25 19.87 -5.03
C GLU A 172 14.95 20.01 -6.53
N ARG A 173 13.96 19.26 -7.04
CA ARG A 173 13.49 19.38 -8.43
C ARG A 173 12.72 20.67 -8.68
N LEU A 174 11.87 21.08 -7.74
CA LEU A 174 11.18 22.37 -7.78
C LEU A 174 12.19 23.53 -7.86
N ALA A 175 13.26 23.48 -7.07
CA ALA A 175 14.34 24.48 -7.10
C ALA A 175 15.06 24.57 -8.46
N ALA A 176 15.04 23.51 -9.27
CA ALA A 176 15.60 23.54 -10.63
C ALA A 176 14.67 24.24 -11.64
N LEU A 177 13.39 24.40 -11.31
CA LEU A 177 12.35 24.96 -12.19
C LEU A 177 11.90 26.38 -11.78
N THR A 178 12.39 26.91 -10.66
CA THR A 178 12.08 28.26 -10.15
C THR A 178 13.16 29.28 -10.50
N ASP A 179 12.90 30.56 -10.20
CA ASP A 179 13.92 31.61 -10.33
C ASP A 179 15.12 31.39 -9.39
N GLU A 180 16.26 32.00 -9.73
CA GLU A 180 17.53 31.80 -9.03
C GLU A 180 17.48 32.15 -7.54
N THR A 181 16.68 33.15 -7.15
CA THR A 181 16.59 33.60 -5.75
C THR A 181 15.83 32.57 -4.91
N LEU A 182 14.69 32.09 -5.42
CA LEU A 182 13.92 31.04 -4.76
C LEU A 182 14.68 29.70 -4.76
N ALA A 183 15.34 29.36 -5.86
CA ALA A 183 16.12 28.14 -6.00
C ALA A 183 17.21 28.01 -4.93
N VAL A 184 17.93 29.10 -4.62
CA VAL A 184 18.95 29.10 -3.55
C VAL A 184 18.31 28.79 -2.19
N LYS A 185 17.21 29.48 -1.84
CA LYS A 185 16.51 29.27 -0.56
C LYS A 185 15.99 27.84 -0.41
N LEU A 186 15.42 27.27 -1.48
CA LEU A 186 14.93 25.90 -1.49
C LEU A 186 16.07 24.88 -1.31
N ARG A 187 17.21 25.06 -1.99
CA ARG A 187 18.38 24.17 -1.82
C ARG A 187 19.03 24.30 -0.44
N GLU A 188 19.05 25.50 0.13
CA GLU A 188 19.48 25.71 1.51
C GLU A 188 18.57 24.98 2.48
N TRP A 189 17.25 25.11 2.31
CA TRP A 189 16.27 24.38 3.12
C TRP A 189 16.47 22.86 3.01
N VAL A 190 16.60 22.30 1.80
CA VAL A 190 16.88 20.87 1.60
C VAL A 190 18.18 20.45 2.29
N SER A 191 19.23 21.27 2.23
CA SER A 191 20.51 20.95 2.86
C SER A 191 20.40 20.90 4.39
N GLN A 192 19.65 21.84 4.98
CA GLN A 192 19.37 21.84 6.42
C GLN A 192 18.59 20.59 6.82
N GLN A 193 17.55 20.22 6.09
CA GLN A 193 16.79 19.00 6.38
C GLN A 193 17.64 17.73 6.23
N ALA A 194 18.47 17.66 5.19
CA ALA A 194 19.39 16.55 4.98
C ALA A 194 20.42 16.41 6.11
N GLU A 195 20.90 17.50 6.69
CA GLU A 195 21.78 17.46 7.86
C GLU A 195 21.05 16.92 9.10
N HIS A 196 19.82 17.37 9.37
CA HIS A 196 19.02 16.89 10.51
C HIS A 196 18.67 15.40 10.41
N MET A 197 18.51 14.89 9.18
CA MET A 197 18.16 13.49 8.89
C MET A 197 19.38 12.58 8.62
N ASP A 198 20.61 13.11 8.69
CA ASP A 198 21.86 12.40 8.33
C ASP A 198 21.86 11.85 6.87
N MET A 199 21.32 12.64 5.93
CA MET A 199 21.13 12.28 4.51
C MET A 199 21.89 13.19 3.54
N THR A 200 22.96 13.84 4.00
CA THR A 200 23.77 14.76 3.18
C THR A 200 24.38 14.06 1.95
N GLY A 201 24.80 12.80 2.08
CA GLY A 201 25.34 11.98 0.98
C GLY A 201 24.32 11.74 -0.14
N PRO A 202 23.17 11.11 0.15
CA PRO A 202 22.09 10.92 -0.83
C PRO A 202 21.64 12.21 -1.55
N VAL A 203 21.56 13.33 -0.83
CA VAL A 203 21.22 14.63 -1.45
C VAL A 203 22.33 15.14 -2.36
N ALA A 204 23.60 14.97 -1.99
CA ALA A 204 24.72 15.34 -2.86
C ALA A 204 24.73 14.51 -4.15
N GLU A 205 24.42 13.21 -4.07
CA GLU A 205 24.27 12.34 -5.24
C GLU A 205 23.09 12.77 -6.12
N LEU A 206 21.95 13.13 -5.54
CA LEU A 206 20.80 13.66 -6.27
C LEU A 206 21.13 14.92 -7.08
N ARG A 207 21.96 15.81 -6.51
CA ARG A 207 22.42 17.06 -7.14
C ARG A 207 23.47 16.84 -8.23
N ALA A 208 24.36 15.88 -8.01
CA ALA A 208 25.39 15.51 -8.98
C ALA A 208 24.82 14.73 -10.16
N ALA A 209 23.71 14.03 -9.95
CA ALA A 209 23.00 13.35 -11.03
C ALA A 209 22.48 14.38 -12.04
N PRO A 210 22.79 14.23 -13.34
CA PRO A 210 22.20 15.08 -14.36
C PRO A 210 20.66 15.01 -14.25
N PRO A 211 19.93 16.11 -14.53
CA PRO A 211 18.48 16.04 -14.62
C PRO A 211 18.16 14.88 -15.56
N ALA A 212 17.30 13.97 -15.11
CA ALA A 212 16.91 12.82 -15.89
C ALA A 212 16.17 13.33 -17.12
N VAL A 213 16.90 13.73 -18.17
CA VAL A 213 16.43 13.52 -19.53
C VAL A 213 16.09 12.06 -19.52
N ALA A 214 14.79 11.75 -19.54
CA ALA A 214 14.30 10.39 -19.57
C ALA A 214 15.07 9.68 -20.68
N ALA A 215 16.15 8.98 -20.31
CA ALA A 215 16.76 8.04 -21.21
C ALA A 215 15.59 7.15 -21.61
N PRO A 216 15.40 6.87 -22.91
CA PRO A 216 14.38 5.94 -23.33
C PRO A 216 14.56 4.72 -22.43
N ARG A 217 13.62 4.52 -21.50
CA ARG A 217 13.64 3.34 -20.67
C ARG A 217 13.51 2.23 -21.68
N ASP A 218 14.56 1.45 -21.86
CA ASP A 218 14.47 0.22 -22.62
C ASP A 218 13.24 -0.49 -22.03
N GLY A 219 12.23 -0.75 -22.86
CA GLY A 219 10.87 -1.13 -22.45
C GLY A 219 10.78 -2.52 -21.81
N THR A 220 11.73 -2.85 -20.95
CA THR A 220 11.88 -4.09 -20.21
C THR A 220 11.26 -4.02 -18.81
N GLY A 221 10.84 -2.84 -18.36
CA GLY A 221 10.12 -2.66 -17.09
C GLY A 221 8.67 -3.19 -17.16
N SER A 222 8.05 -3.37 -16.01
CA SER A 222 6.61 -3.66 -15.90
C SER A 222 5.98 -2.80 -14.81
N LEU A 223 4.71 -2.46 -14.98
CA LEU A 223 3.91 -1.71 -14.00
C LEU A 223 3.13 -2.71 -13.17
N TYR A 224 3.19 -2.62 -11.85
CA TYR A 224 2.54 -3.57 -10.95
C TYR A 224 1.42 -2.88 -10.21
N LEU A 225 0.21 -3.44 -10.33
CA LEU A 225 -0.89 -3.17 -9.42
C LEU A 225 -1.08 -4.41 -8.55
N VAL A 226 -0.66 -4.29 -7.28
CA VAL A 226 -0.81 -5.37 -6.31
C VAL A 226 -2.05 -5.10 -5.46
N MET A 227 -2.91 -6.10 -5.32
CA MET A 227 -4.16 -6.03 -4.58
C MET A 227 -4.19 -7.13 -3.53
N ARG A 228 -4.24 -6.73 -2.27
CA ARG A 228 -4.42 -7.66 -1.15
C ARG A 228 -5.89 -7.72 -0.78
N ILE A 229 -6.42 -8.94 -0.66
CA ILE A 229 -7.80 -9.15 -0.21
C ILE A 229 -7.75 -10.03 1.03
N GLU A 230 -8.32 -9.57 2.12
CA GLU A 230 -8.49 -10.33 3.36
C GLU A 230 -9.96 -10.33 3.77
N ARG A 231 -10.39 -11.33 4.54
CA ARG A 231 -11.66 -11.25 5.25
C ARG A 231 -11.56 -10.20 6.34
N ASP A 232 -12.64 -9.47 6.54
CA ASP A 232 -12.77 -8.59 7.70
C ASP A 232 -12.82 -9.45 8.97
N ARG A 233 -12.03 -9.11 9.99
CA ARG A 233 -11.92 -9.89 11.23
C ARG A 233 -13.16 -9.77 12.13
N LEU A 234 -14.07 -8.84 11.83
CA LEU A 234 -15.25 -8.55 12.63
C LEU A 234 -16.57 -8.96 11.95
N GLU A 235 -16.61 -8.99 10.61
CA GLU A 235 -17.79 -9.34 9.82
C GLU A 235 -17.44 -10.39 8.76
N ASP A 236 -17.93 -11.62 8.93
CA ASP A 236 -17.56 -12.80 8.12
C ASP A 236 -17.87 -12.69 6.61
N ASP A 237 -18.81 -11.80 6.23
CA ASP A 237 -19.26 -11.56 4.86
C ASP A 237 -18.60 -10.36 4.18
N ARG A 238 -17.65 -9.71 4.87
CA ARG A 238 -16.92 -8.57 4.35
C ARG A 238 -15.45 -8.86 4.15
N TYR A 239 -14.90 -8.06 3.25
CA TYR A 239 -13.53 -8.15 2.78
C TYR A 239 -12.91 -6.77 2.80
N VAL A 240 -11.61 -6.74 3.09
CA VAL A 240 -10.78 -5.55 2.99
C VAL A 240 -9.89 -5.70 1.76
N LEU A 241 -9.96 -4.73 0.86
CA LEU A 241 -9.10 -4.59 -0.32
C LEU A 241 -8.08 -3.48 -0.05
N SER A 242 -6.81 -3.85 0.09
CA SER A 242 -5.68 -2.93 0.08
C SER A 242 -4.97 -3.02 -1.28
N HIS A 243 -4.33 -1.95 -1.73
CA HIS A 243 -3.59 -1.99 -2.99
C HIS A 243 -2.31 -1.19 -2.96
N TRP A 244 -1.38 -1.56 -3.83
CA TRP A 244 -0.10 -0.89 -4.04
C TRP A 244 0.23 -0.79 -5.52
N ARG A 245 0.97 0.26 -5.86
CA ARG A 245 1.47 0.52 -7.20
C ARG A 245 2.98 0.57 -7.19
N SER A 246 3.61 0.00 -8.20
CA SER A 246 5.06 -0.03 -8.33
C SER A 246 5.43 -0.08 -9.81
N GLY A 247 6.60 0.45 -10.17
CA GLY A 247 7.13 0.31 -11.53
C GLY A 247 8.58 0.78 -11.63
N GLY A 248 9.23 0.40 -12.73
CA GLY A 248 10.68 0.54 -12.89
C GLY A 248 11.45 -0.69 -12.39
N ASP A 249 12.77 -0.56 -12.28
CA ASP A 249 13.67 -1.68 -11.94
C ASP A 249 13.74 -1.95 -10.43
N ASP A 250 13.42 -0.95 -9.60
CA ASP A 250 13.45 -1.05 -8.13
C ASP A 250 12.06 -1.30 -7.56
N TRP A 251 11.93 -2.28 -6.65
CA TRP A 251 10.67 -2.58 -5.98
C TRP A 251 10.35 -1.57 -4.87
N GLN A 252 9.53 -0.57 -5.19
CA GLN A 252 9.07 0.45 -4.25
C GLN A 252 7.54 0.57 -4.28
N PRO A 253 6.82 -0.38 -3.65
CA PRO A 253 5.36 -0.40 -3.67
C PRO A 253 4.81 0.75 -2.84
N VAL A 254 4.04 1.61 -3.51
CA VAL A 254 3.35 2.73 -2.92
C VAL A 254 1.92 2.32 -2.62
N PRO A 255 1.46 2.43 -1.36
CA PRO A 255 0.12 2.01 -1.02
C PRO A 255 -0.92 3.04 -1.45
N GLY A 256 -2.11 2.57 -1.81
CA GLY A 256 -3.29 3.41 -1.96
C GLY A 256 -4.26 3.27 -0.79
N GLU A 257 -5.47 3.77 -0.99
CA GLU A 257 -6.56 3.72 -0.01
C GLU A 257 -7.18 2.31 0.08
N ASP A 258 -7.54 1.93 1.30
CA ASP A 258 -8.21 0.66 1.57
C ASP A 258 -9.73 0.79 1.31
N GLN A 259 -10.33 -0.27 0.78
CA GLN A 259 -11.77 -0.36 0.52
C GLN A 259 -12.37 -1.55 1.30
N VAL A 260 -13.57 -1.40 1.85
CA VAL A 260 -14.22 -2.45 2.65
C VAL A 260 -15.64 -2.71 2.14
N GLY A 261 -15.96 -3.97 1.86
CA GLY A 261 -17.29 -4.35 1.39
C GLY A 261 -17.49 -5.85 1.22
N THR A 262 -18.66 -6.23 0.73
CA THR A 262 -18.95 -7.59 0.25
C THR A 262 -18.03 -7.99 -0.91
N LEU A 263 -17.92 -9.27 -1.20
CA LEU A 263 -17.09 -9.75 -2.31
C LEU A 263 -17.46 -9.10 -3.66
N ASP A 264 -18.75 -8.88 -3.93
CA ASP A 264 -19.19 -8.23 -5.17
C ASP A 264 -18.91 -6.72 -5.20
N GLN A 265 -18.87 -6.06 -4.03
CA GLN A 265 -18.33 -4.70 -3.93
C GLN A 265 -16.82 -4.69 -4.20
N ILE A 266 -16.07 -5.63 -3.62
CA ILE A 266 -14.63 -5.76 -3.87
C ILE A 266 -14.32 -5.99 -5.35
N LYS A 267 -15.07 -6.86 -6.05
CA LYS A 267 -14.93 -7.06 -7.50
C LYS A 267 -15.08 -5.76 -8.28
N ARG A 268 -16.06 -4.93 -7.92
CA ARG A 268 -16.26 -3.60 -8.54
C ARG A 268 -15.11 -2.65 -8.23
N HIS A 269 -14.67 -2.58 -6.98
CA HIS A 269 -13.52 -1.76 -6.61
C HIS A 269 -12.24 -2.17 -7.34
N VAL A 270 -12.02 -3.48 -7.55
CA VAL A 270 -10.91 -3.99 -8.37
C VAL A 270 -11.04 -3.53 -9.82
N ALA A 271 -12.24 -3.61 -10.41
CA ALA A 271 -12.49 -3.10 -11.76
C ALA A 271 -12.16 -1.61 -11.87
N ASP A 272 -12.61 -0.80 -10.90
CA ASP A 272 -12.33 0.64 -10.86
C ASP A 272 -10.84 0.94 -10.66
N LEU A 273 -10.12 0.15 -9.85
CA LEU A 273 -8.69 0.29 -9.64
C LEU A 273 -7.89 0.00 -10.90
N VAL A 274 -8.26 -1.05 -11.63
CA VAL A 274 -7.63 -1.42 -12.91
C VAL A 274 -7.87 -0.34 -13.95
N ASP A 275 -9.09 0.20 -14.04
CA ASP A 275 -9.43 1.29 -14.95
C ASP A 275 -8.63 2.57 -14.67
N ARG A 276 -8.58 3.00 -13.40
CA ARG A 276 -7.72 4.12 -12.97
C ARG A 276 -6.25 3.87 -13.30
N ALA A 277 -5.78 2.63 -13.12
CA ALA A 277 -4.41 2.28 -13.44
C ALA A 277 -4.12 2.35 -14.95
N GLU A 278 -5.05 1.91 -15.81
CA GLU A 278 -4.94 2.07 -17.26
C GLU A 278 -4.90 3.56 -17.65
N ASP A 279 -5.73 4.43 -17.06
CA ASP A 279 -5.74 5.86 -17.38
C ASP A 279 -4.48 6.60 -16.90
N ASP A 280 -4.07 6.38 -15.65
CA ASP A 280 -2.88 7.00 -15.07
C ASP A 280 -1.61 6.60 -15.84
N TRP A 281 -1.53 5.33 -16.25
CA TRP A 281 -0.36 4.79 -16.96
C TRP A 281 -0.48 4.84 -18.48
N ARG A 282 -1.50 5.48 -19.05
CA ARG A 282 -1.77 5.51 -20.51
C ARG A 282 -0.62 5.99 -21.39
N ARG A 283 0.32 6.75 -20.82
CA ARG A 283 1.51 7.28 -21.53
C ARG A 283 2.76 6.42 -21.37
N LEU A 284 2.71 5.40 -20.51
CA LEU A 284 3.83 4.50 -20.25
C LEU A 284 3.75 3.29 -21.21
N PRO A 285 4.84 2.93 -21.90
CA PRO A 285 4.86 1.80 -22.82
C PRO A 285 4.88 0.43 -22.11
N GLU A 286 5.22 0.39 -20.83
CA GLU A 286 5.36 -0.84 -20.04
C GLU A 286 4.00 -1.54 -19.81
N PRO A 287 3.94 -2.88 -19.86
CA PRO A 287 2.71 -3.62 -19.59
C PRO A 287 2.32 -3.60 -18.11
N ILE A 288 1.01 -3.60 -17.85
CA ILE A 288 0.43 -3.74 -16.51
C ILE A 288 0.35 -5.21 -16.09
N GLN A 289 0.94 -5.50 -14.93
CA GLN A 289 0.94 -6.76 -14.22
C GLN A 289 0.01 -6.64 -13.01
N LEU A 290 -0.92 -7.59 -12.88
CA LEU A 290 -1.83 -7.67 -11.75
C LEU A 290 -1.35 -8.76 -10.78
N GLU A 291 -1.17 -8.41 -9.51
CA GLU A 291 -0.83 -9.39 -8.47
C GLU A 291 -1.90 -9.38 -7.38
N PHE A 292 -2.51 -10.54 -7.12
CA PHE A 292 -3.48 -10.70 -6.05
C PHE A 292 -2.82 -11.39 -4.86
N LEU A 293 -2.61 -10.67 -3.78
CA LEU A 293 -2.07 -11.18 -2.53
C LEU A 293 -3.20 -11.69 -1.64
N LEU A 294 -3.35 -13.00 -1.57
CA LEU A 294 -4.47 -13.64 -0.89
C LEU A 294 -3.99 -14.51 0.29
N PRO A 295 -4.71 -14.54 1.42
CA PRO A 295 -4.56 -15.59 2.40
C PRO A 295 -5.05 -16.93 1.82
N ARG A 296 -4.59 -18.04 2.41
CA ARG A 296 -4.85 -19.39 1.91
C ARG A 296 -6.35 -19.63 1.72
N ASP A 297 -7.21 -19.22 2.64
CA ASP A 297 -8.65 -19.44 2.55
C ASP A 297 -9.31 -18.73 1.36
N LEU A 298 -8.66 -17.72 0.76
CA LEU A 298 -9.15 -16.99 -0.43
C LEU A 298 -8.46 -17.39 -1.74
N MET A 299 -7.51 -18.32 -1.73
CA MET A 299 -6.81 -18.79 -2.95
C MET A 299 -7.71 -19.48 -3.99
N HIS A 300 -8.92 -19.89 -3.58
CA HIS A 300 -9.93 -20.46 -4.47
C HIS A 300 -10.65 -19.40 -5.34
N LEU A 301 -10.49 -18.11 -5.02
CA LEU A 301 -11.13 -17.04 -5.78
C LEU A 301 -10.60 -17.00 -7.23
N GLN A 302 -11.54 -17.04 -8.18
CA GLN A 302 -11.23 -16.99 -9.62
C GLN A 302 -10.99 -15.56 -10.10
N VAL A 303 -10.00 -14.88 -9.50
CA VAL A 303 -9.70 -13.46 -9.77
C VAL A 303 -9.36 -13.20 -11.24
N ASP A 304 -8.85 -14.19 -11.97
CA ASP A 304 -8.59 -14.10 -13.41
C ASP A 304 -9.86 -14.01 -14.26
N GLN A 305 -11.01 -14.45 -13.72
CA GLN A 305 -12.31 -14.40 -14.37
C GLN A 305 -13.11 -13.14 -14.00
N TRP A 306 -12.62 -12.30 -13.09
CA TRP A 306 -13.29 -11.06 -12.73
C TRP A 306 -13.30 -10.09 -13.91
N LEU A 307 -14.32 -9.23 -13.96
CA LEU A 307 -14.49 -8.27 -15.04
C LEU A 307 -13.74 -6.98 -14.72
N ALA A 308 -13.07 -6.40 -15.73
CA ALA A 308 -12.62 -5.02 -15.72
C ALA A 308 -13.82 -4.05 -15.87
N ALA A 309 -13.57 -2.75 -15.69
CA ALA A 309 -14.61 -1.73 -15.90
C ALA A 309 -15.19 -1.83 -17.31
N ASN A 310 -16.50 -1.62 -17.41
CA ASN A 310 -17.27 -1.95 -18.60
C ASN A 310 -17.35 -0.75 -19.55
N ASP A 311 -16.35 -0.60 -20.42
CA ASP A 311 -16.34 0.42 -21.46
C ASP A 311 -16.98 -0.10 -22.75
N GLY A 312 -18.29 0.12 -22.88
CA GLY A 312 -19.00 -0.12 -24.15
C GLY A 312 -19.69 -1.48 -24.29
N GLY A 313 -19.95 -2.19 -23.18
CA GLY A 313 -20.85 -3.35 -23.17
C GLY A 313 -20.22 -4.69 -23.56
N VAL A 314 -18.89 -4.77 -23.63
CA VAL A 314 -18.15 -6.02 -23.87
C VAL A 314 -17.50 -6.47 -22.57
N GLU A 315 -17.82 -7.68 -22.12
CA GLU A 315 -17.21 -8.28 -20.92
C GLU A 315 -15.69 -8.49 -21.12
N ARG A 316 -14.88 -7.75 -20.36
CA ARG A 316 -13.41 -7.86 -20.33
C ARG A 316 -12.97 -8.63 -19.08
N ARG A 317 -12.52 -9.88 -19.21
CA ARG A 317 -11.98 -10.66 -18.07
C ARG A 317 -10.52 -10.30 -17.79
N LEU A 318 -10.18 -10.04 -16.52
CA LEU A 318 -8.84 -9.56 -16.13
C LEU A 318 -7.71 -10.47 -16.66
N GLY A 319 -7.82 -11.79 -16.48
CA GLY A 319 -6.79 -12.73 -16.88
C GLY A 319 -6.60 -12.88 -18.40
N VAL A 320 -7.53 -12.37 -19.21
CA VAL A 320 -7.41 -12.32 -20.68
C VAL A 320 -6.62 -11.08 -21.11
N HIS A 321 -6.80 -9.96 -20.40
CA HIS A 321 -6.23 -8.68 -20.77
C HIS A 321 -4.89 -8.39 -20.10
N PHE A 322 -4.68 -8.87 -18.87
CA PHE A 322 -3.49 -8.60 -18.08
C PHE A 322 -2.73 -9.88 -17.74
N GLU A 323 -1.42 -9.72 -17.52
CA GLU A 323 -0.64 -10.78 -16.89
C GLU A 323 -0.96 -10.77 -15.39
N LEU A 324 -1.71 -11.79 -14.96
CA LEU A 324 -2.24 -11.90 -13.61
C LEU A 324 -1.63 -13.09 -12.87
N ALA A 325 -1.15 -12.84 -11.65
CA ALA A 325 -0.66 -13.87 -10.74
C ALA A 325 -1.25 -13.74 -9.33
N LEU A 326 -1.38 -14.89 -8.65
CA LEU A 326 -1.68 -14.99 -7.23
C LEU A 326 -0.38 -14.96 -6.42
N ARG A 327 -0.45 -14.40 -5.21
CA ARG A 327 0.63 -14.37 -4.20
C ARG A 327 0.10 -14.81 -2.85
N SER A 328 0.94 -15.47 -2.05
CA SER A 328 0.54 -15.98 -0.74
C SER A 328 0.82 -14.98 0.37
N LEU A 329 -0.24 -14.50 1.01
CA LEU A 329 -0.14 -13.66 2.20
C LEU A 329 0.44 -14.42 3.38
N ASP A 330 0.05 -15.69 3.56
CA ASP A 330 0.59 -16.56 4.61
C ASP A 330 2.11 -16.70 4.52
N ARG A 331 2.63 -16.90 3.29
CA ARG A 331 4.08 -16.97 3.08
C ARG A 331 4.77 -15.63 3.30
N MET A 332 4.18 -14.53 2.85
CA MET A 332 4.75 -13.21 3.11
C MET A 332 4.91 -12.96 4.62
N ARG A 333 3.88 -13.27 5.41
CA ARG A 333 3.88 -13.08 6.88
C ARG A 333 4.78 -14.07 7.61
N ASN A 334 4.88 -15.32 7.13
CA ASN A 334 5.61 -16.35 7.83
C ASN A 334 7.11 -16.38 7.49
N ARG A 335 7.90 -15.60 8.24
CA ARG A 335 9.35 -15.50 8.07
C ARG A 335 10.10 -16.83 8.14
N SER A 336 9.56 -17.84 8.82
CA SER A 336 10.21 -19.16 8.89
C SER A 336 10.26 -19.88 7.53
N TRP A 337 9.38 -19.51 6.59
CA TRP A 337 9.32 -20.11 5.24
C TRP A 337 10.25 -19.41 4.25
N HIS A 338 10.78 -18.23 4.59
CA HIS A 338 11.52 -17.37 3.67
C HIS A 338 12.84 -17.98 3.21
N LYS A 339 13.53 -18.75 4.06
CA LYS A 339 14.82 -19.35 3.70
C LYS A 339 14.70 -20.25 2.45
N ASN A 340 13.78 -21.20 2.47
CA ASN A 340 13.59 -22.13 1.35
C ASN A 340 13.04 -21.39 0.12
N TRP A 341 12.18 -20.41 0.33
CA TRP A 341 11.64 -19.55 -0.72
C TRP A 341 12.74 -18.80 -1.49
N TRP A 342 13.64 -18.12 -0.78
CA TRP A 342 14.80 -17.45 -1.38
C TRP A 342 15.73 -18.41 -2.13
N HIS A 343 15.99 -19.59 -1.56
CA HIS A 343 16.84 -20.59 -2.21
C HIS A 343 16.26 -21.06 -3.54
N ARG A 344 14.99 -21.49 -3.57
CA ARG A 344 14.33 -21.95 -4.80
C ARG A 344 14.16 -20.81 -5.81
N TRP A 345 13.81 -19.61 -5.36
CA TRP A 345 13.71 -18.43 -6.23
C TRP A 345 15.01 -18.15 -6.99
N ARG A 346 16.16 -18.17 -6.28
CA ARG A 346 17.47 -17.96 -6.93
C ARG A 346 17.82 -19.07 -7.91
N SER A 347 17.50 -20.31 -7.58
CA SER A 347 17.69 -21.47 -8.48
C SER A 347 16.86 -21.37 -9.76
N MET A 348 15.75 -20.62 -9.74
CA MET A 348 14.89 -20.47 -10.92
C MET A 348 15.58 -19.82 -12.12
N SER A 349 16.64 -19.04 -11.86
CA SER A 349 17.44 -18.38 -12.90
C SER A 349 18.22 -19.37 -13.80
N THR A 350 18.50 -20.59 -13.32
CA THR A 350 19.21 -21.64 -14.07
C THR A 350 18.27 -22.64 -14.74
N GLY A 351 16.98 -22.62 -14.37
CA GLY A 351 15.92 -23.46 -14.92
C GLY A 351 14.71 -23.49 -13.98
N ALA A 352 13.57 -24.01 -14.45
CA ALA A 352 12.38 -24.15 -13.64
C ALA A 352 11.94 -25.63 -13.55
N PRO A 353 12.72 -26.51 -12.86
CA PRO A 353 12.31 -27.90 -12.67
C PRO A 353 10.93 -27.97 -12.04
N ALA A 354 10.04 -28.73 -12.67
CA ALA A 354 8.66 -28.87 -12.27
C ALA A 354 8.38 -30.25 -11.70
N HIS A 355 7.53 -30.28 -10.68
CA HIS A 355 7.03 -31.52 -10.08
C HIS A 355 5.51 -31.58 -10.17
N TRP A 356 5.01 -32.72 -10.61
CA TRP A 356 3.59 -33.03 -10.65
C TRP A 356 3.14 -33.63 -9.32
N CYS A 357 2.38 -32.87 -8.54
CA CYS A 357 1.73 -33.42 -7.36
C CYS A 357 0.39 -34.01 -7.78
N ARG A 358 0.28 -35.34 -7.70
CA ARG A 358 -0.93 -36.06 -8.06
C ARG A 358 -1.65 -36.59 -6.84
N ARG A 359 -2.97 -36.42 -6.78
CA ARG A 359 -3.81 -36.95 -5.69
C ARG A 359 -4.21 -38.40 -5.93
N GLU A 360 -3.25 -39.24 -6.35
CA GLU A 360 -3.47 -40.66 -6.66
C GLU A 360 -3.36 -41.55 -5.41
N SER A 361 -2.57 -41.13 -4.41
CA SER A 361 -2.30 -41.88 -3.18
C SER A 361 -2.93 -41.22 -1.95
N ALA A 362 -3.28 -42.00 -0.93
CA ALA A 362 -3.72 -41.46 0.36
C ALA A 362 -2.58 -40.73 1.13
N ASN A 363 -1.32 -40.95 0.73
CA ASN A 363 -0.12 -40.40 1.36
C ASN A 363 0.57 -39.33 0.50
N TYR A 364 -0.14 -38.75 -0.48
CA TYR A 364 0.45 -37.83 -1.45
C TYR A 364 1.08 -36.58 -0.82
N LEU A 365 0.58 -36.13 0.35
CA LEU A 365 1.14 -34.98 1.07
C LEU A 365 2.51 -35.29 1.71
N PRO A 366 2.67 -36.35 2.54
CA PRO A 366 3.99 -36.80 2.97
C PRO A 366 4.97 -37.06 1.82
N GLU A 367 4.49 -37.65 0.72
CA GLU A 367 5.31 -37.91 -0.49
C GLU A 367 5.79 -36.61 -1.13
N LEU A 368 4.92 -35.59 -1.22
CA LEU A 368 5.30 -34.26 -1.72
C LEU A 368 6.34 -33.60 -0.81
N VAL A 369 6.16 -33.64 0.51
CA VAL A 369 7.14 -33.11 1.48
C VAL A 369 8.50 -33.78 1.30
N ALA A 370 8.54 -35.11 1.25
CA ALA A 370 9.78 -35.87 1.07
C ALA A 370 10.46 -35.53 -0.27
N THR A 371 9.67 -35.42 -1.35
CA THR A 371 10.18 -35.09 -2.67
C THR A 371 10.79 -33.69 -2.71
N LEU A 372 10.08 -32.69 -2.18
CA LEU A 372 10.59 -31.31 -2.16
C LEU A 372 11.83 -31.19 -1.26
N ALA A 373 11.90 -31.92 -0.15
CA ALA A 373 13.07 -31.95 0.71
C ALA A 373 14.30 -32.57 0.04
N ASP A 374 14.12 -33.64 -0.75
CA ASP A 374 15.19 -34.34 -1.48
C ASP A 374 15.64 -33.56 -2.74
N GLN A 375 14.73 -32.82 -3.37
CA GLN A 375 14.95 -32.08 -4.62
C GLN A 375 14.76 -30.56 -4.42
N PRO A 376 15.76 -29.86 -3.84
CA PRO A 376 15.69 -28.41 -3.58
C PRO A 376 15.67 -27.55 -4.85
N GLU A 377 15.93 -28.12 -6.02
CA GLU A 377 15.89 -27.45 -7.32
C GLU A 377 14.48 -27.33 -7.91
N ILE A 378 13.49 -28.09 -7.40
CA ILE A 378 12.10 -27.96 -7.84
C ILE A 378 11.61 -26.54 -7.54
N CYS A 379 11.26 -25.79 -8.58
CA CYS A 379 10.79 -24.41 -8.46
C CYS A 379 9.32 -24.25 -8.88
N VAL A 380 8.77 -25.26 -9.56
CA VAL A 380 7.38 -25.27 -10.03
C VAL A 380 6.68 -26.51 -9.50
N VAL A 381 5.49 -26.34 -8.91
CA VAL A 381 4.60 -27.46 -8.59
C VAL A 381 3.32 -27.35 -9.40
N LEU A 382 2.93 -28.45 -10.02
CA LEU A 382 1.72 -28.59 -10.81
C LEU A 382 0.74 -29.46 -10.02
N LEU A 383 -0.43 -28.92 -9.67
CA LEU A 383 -1.49 -29.64 -8.97
C LEU A 383 -2.52 -30.12 -9.98
N ASP A 384 -2.90 -31.39 -9.87
CA ASP A 384 -3.96 -32.03 -10.68
C ASP A 384 -5.37 -31.83 -10.13
N HIS A 385 -5.52 -30.98 -9.10
CA HIS A 385 -6.77 -30.75 -8.39
C HIS A 385 -6.92 -29.27 -8.03
N ASP A 386 -8.16 -28.86 -7.77
CA ASP A 386 -8.46 -27.50 -7.34
C ASP A 386 -8.00 -27.25 -5.90
N VAL A 387 -7.74 -25.98 -5.61
CA VAL A 387 -7.45 -25.46 -4.28
C VAL A 387 -8.78 -25.11 -3.63
N GLU A 388 -9.34 -26.04 -2.87
CA GLU A 388 -10.64 -25.84 -2.21
C GLU A 388 -10.60 -24.73 -1.14
N ALA A 389 -11.75 -24.09 -0.93
CA ALA A 389 -11.92 -22.99 0.03
C ALA A 389 -11.81 -23.42 1.50
N ALA A 390 -12.17 -24.67 1.83
CA ALA A 390 -12.43 -25.10 3.21
C ALA A 390 -11.86 -26.47 3.60
N ALA A 391 -11.21 -27.20 2.69
CA ALA A 391 -10.60 -28.49 3.04
C ALA A 391 -9.39 -28.26 3.95
N GLU A 392 -9.58 -28.45 5.26
CA GLU A 392 -8.55 -28.51 6.30
C GLU A 392 -7.41 -27.51 6.08
N LEU A 393 -7.72 -26.21 6.17
CA LEU A 393 -6.77 -25.11 6.00
C LEU A 393 -5.43 -25.45 6.68
N GLY A 394 -4.40 -25.68 5.87
CA GLY A 394 -3.06 -26.00 6.34
C GLY A 394 -2.55 -27.43 6.07
N GLN A 395 -3.38 -28.32 5.51
CA GLN A 395 -3.05 -29.71 5.17
C GLN A 395 -3.37 -30.05 3.69
N ASP A 396 -2.97 -29.19 2.77
CA ASP A 396 -3.12 -29.41 1.33
C ASP A 396 -1.80 -29.25 0.58
N ALA A 397 -1.78 -29.67 -0.69
CA ALA A 397 -0.58 -29.64 -1.51
C ALA A 397 -0.08 -28.23 -1.75
N LEU A 398 -0.98 -27.24 -1.88
CA LEU A 398 -0.60 -25.83 -2.02
C LEU A 398 0.15 -25.34 -0.78
N THR A 399 -0.34 -25.64 0.41
CA THR A 399 0.27 -25.26 1.68
C THR A 399 1.63 -25.93 1.85
N VAL A 400 1.74 -27.22 1.50
CA VAL A 400 3.03 -27.92 1.49
C VAL A 400 4.00 -27.22 0.53
N ALA A 401 3.60 -26.94 -0.71
CA ALA A 401 4.44 -26.24 -1.68
C ALA A 401 4.89 -24.87 -1.17
N LEU A 402 3.99 -24.09 -0.56
CA LEU A 402 4.30 -22.78 0.01
C LEU A 402 5.30 -22.87 1.17
N ARG A 403 5.10 -23.81 2.11
CA ARG A 403 5.99 -24.06 3.26
C ARG A 403 7.37 -24.51 2.83
N GLU A 404 7.44 -25.37 1.82
CA GLU A 404 8.70 -25.86 1.25
C GLU A 404 9.37 -24.84 0.32
N GLY A 405 8.79 -23.63 0.20
CA GLY A 405 9.40 -22.50 -0.49
C GLY A 405 9.21 -22.49 -2.01
N VAL A 406 8.32 -23.32 -2.56
CA VAL A 406 8.09 -23.39 -4.01
C VAL A 406 7.51 -22.07 -4.52
N PRO A 407 8.23 -21.31 -5.37
CA PRO A 407 7.82 -19.97 -5.75
C PRO A 407 6.68 -19.94 -6.79
N VAL A 408 6.51 -21.01 -7.57
CA VAL A 408 5.51 -21.11 -8.62
C VAL A 408 4.62 -22.33 -8.42
N VAL A 409 3.31 -22.13 -8.40
CA VAL A 409 2.33 -23.22 -8.35
C VAL A 409 1.27 -22.99 -9.41
N LEU A 410 0.97 -24.00 -10.22
CA LEU A 410 -0.16 -23.99 -11.15
C LEU A 410 -1.16 -25.08 -10.78
N TRP A 411 -2.44 -24.79 -10.94
CA TRP A 411 -3.49 -25.78 -10.77
C TRP A 411 -4.64 -25.52 -11.74
N CYS A 412 -5.40 -26.57 -11.98
CA CYS A 412 -6.64 -26.51 -12.76
C CYS A 412 -7.84 -26.58 -11.83
N ARG A 413 -8.76 -25.62 -11.96
CA ARG A 413 -9.95 -25.53 -11.11
C ARG A 413 -11.08 -26.48 -11.53
N ASP A 414 -11.08 -26.93 -12.79
CA ASP A 414 -12.10 -27.83 -13.33
C ASP A 414 -11.48 -29.16 -13.74
N ALA A 415 -11.96 -30.24 -13.13
CA ALA A 415 -11.54 -31.60 -13.44
C ALA A 415 -11.75 -31.98 -14.91
N LYS A 416 -12.74 -31.40 -15.59
CA LYS A 416 -12.97 -31.66 -17.03
C LYS A 416 -11.88 -31.09 -17.92
N ALA A 417 -11.22 -30.02 -17.47
CA ALA A 417 -10.16 -29.37 -18.20
C ALA A 417 -8.77 -29.93 -17.85
N LEU A 418 -8.70 -30.89 -16.92
CA LEU A 418 -7.45 -31.44 -16.40
C LEU A 418 -6.60 -32.08 -17.50
N ASP A 419 -7.15 -32.94 -18.35
CA ASP A 419 -6.38 -33.61 -19.41
C ASP A 419 -5.74 -32.60 -20.39
N GLU A 420 -6.47 -31.53 -20.75
CA GLU A 420 -5.94 -30.45 -21.59
C GLU A 420 -4.90 -29.62 -20.82
N PHE A 421 -5.10 -29.38 -19.52
CA PHE A 421 -4.11 -28.74 -18.65
C PHE A 421 -2.81 -29.55 -18.57
N LEU A 422 -2.90 -30.87 -18.35
CA LEU A 422 -1.76 -31.79 -18.34
C LEU A 422 -0.95 -31.70 -19.64
N ALA A 423 -1.64 -31.66 -20.78
CA ALA A 423 -1.02 -31.58 -22.10
C ALA A 423 -0.28 -30.24 -22.34
N VAL A 424 -0.76 -29.12 -21.78
CA VAL A 424 -0.14 -27.79 -22.00
C VAL A 424 0.86 -27.40 -20.92
N ALA A 425 0.83 -28.05 -19.75
CA ALA A 425 1.67 -27.68 -18.61
C ALA A 425 3.18 -27.83 -18.89
N GLU A 426 3.61 -28.81 -19.68
CA GLU A 426 5.01 -28.91 -20.13
C GLU A 426 5.43 -27.68 -20.94
N THR A 427 4.53 -27.15 -21.78
CA THR A 427 4.79 -25.91 -22.54
C THR A 427 4.84 -24.69 -21.61
N LEU A 428 3.99 -24.64 -20.59
CA LEU A 428 4.00 -23.57 -19.57
C LEU A 428 5.34 -23.57 -18.81
N VAL A 429 5.80 -24.73 -18.36
CA VAL A 429 7.08 -24.87 -17.65
C VAL A 429 8.26 -24.55 -18.58
N ALA A 430 8.23 -25.03 -19.84
CA ALA A 430 9.28 -24.78 -20.81
C ALA A 430 9.41 -23.31 -21.24
N ALA A 431 8.35 -22.50 -21.11
CA ALA A 431 8.41 -21.05 -21.29
C ALA A 431 9.36 -20.37 -20.29
N GLY A 432 9.73 -21.10 -19.22
CA GLY A 432 10.59 -20.62 -18.17
C GLY A 432 9.94 -19.54 -17.32
N PRO A 433 10.64 -19.08 -16.27
CA PRO A 433 10.09 -18.15 -15.29
C PRO A 433 9.54 -16.87 -15.96
N ARG A 434 10.35 -16.23 -16.80
CA ARG A 434 9.99 -14.96 -17.44
C ARG A 434 8.82 -15.07 -18.43
N GLY A 435 8.56 -16.25 -18.99
CA GLY A 435 7.52 -16.48 -19.98
C GLY A 435 6.20 -17.01 -19.41
N LEU A 436 6.18 -17.45 -18.16
CA LEU A 436 5.05 -18.21 -17.61
C LEU A 436 3.77 -17.37 -17.48
N ARG A 437 3.87 -16.13 -16.99
CA ARG A 437 2.74 -15.20 -16.87
C ARG A 437 2.14 -14.86 -18.24
N ALA A 438 2.99 -14.45 -19.17
CA ALA A 438 2.62 -14.17 -20.56
C ALA A 438 1.97 -15.37 -21.25
N THR A 439 2.48 -16.59 -21.03
CA THR A 439 1.95 -17.82 -21.64
C THR A 439 0.60 -18.20 -21.02
N THR A 440 0.44 -18.05 -19.70
CA THR A 440 -0.84 -18.26 -19.00
C THR A 440 -1.91 -17.28 -19.50
N ARG A 441 -1.56 -16.00 -19.69
CA ARG A 441 -2.45 -15.01 -20.31
C ARG A 441 -2.86 -15.41 -21.74
N LYS A 442 -1.90 -15.84 -22.57
CA LYS A 442 -2.20 -16.32 -23.94
C LYS A 442 -3.15 -17.53 -23.93
N LEU A 443 -2.98 -18.45 -22.99
CA LEU A 443 -3.85 -19.61 -22.82
C LEU A 443 -5.28 -19.18 -22.44
N ARG A 444 -5.43 -18.22 -21.53
CA ARG A 444 -6.72 -17.59 -21.20
C ARG A 444 -7.37 -16.92 -22.42
N SER A 445 -6.58 -16.20 -23.23
CA SER A 445 -7.09 -15.61 -24.48
C SER A 445 -7.54 -16.66 -25.50
N GLN A 446 -6.88 -17.83 -25.55
CA GLN A 446 -7.29 -18.94 -26.42
C GLN A 446 -8.64 -19.50 -25.98
N ALA A 447 -8.84 -19.75 -24.68
CA ALA A 447 -10.12 -20.19 -24.14
C ALA A 447 -11.27 -19.24 -24.54
N GLN A 448 -11.09 -17.93 -24.35
CA GLN A 448 -12.08 -16.91 -24.74
C GLN A 448 -12.43 -16.96 -26.24
N ARG A 449 -11.45 -17.15 -27.13
CA ARG A 449 -11.69 -17.25 -28.58
C ARG A 449 -12.44 -18.50 -28.98
N THR A 450 -12.19 -19.62 -28.30
CA THR A 450 -12.88 -20.88 -28.61
C THR A 450 -14.31 -20.91 -28.06
N GLY A 451 -14.61 -20.11 -27.04
CA GLY A 451 -15.90 -20.13 -26.34
C GLY A 451 -16.20 -21.44 -25.60
N ARG A 452 -15.21 -22.35 -25.51
CA ARG A 452 -15.34 -23.62 -24.80
C ARG A 452 -15.10 -23.39 -23.31
N ASP A 453 -16.14 -23.62 -22.52
CA ASP A 453 -16.04 -23.52 -21.06
C ASP A 453 -15.04 -24.54 -20.50
N GLU A 454 -14.97 -25.74 -21.08
CA GLU A 454 -14.07 -26.83 -20.65
C GLU A 454 -12.59 -26.60 -21.06
N HIS A 455 -12.25 -25.45 -21.67
CA HIS A 455 -10.87 -25.18 -22.05
C HIS A 455 -10.02 -24.87 -20.81
N CYS A 456 -8.85 -25.51 -20.68
CA CYS A 456 -7.94 -25.32 -19.54
C CYS A 456 -7.55 -23.86 -19.28
N GLY A 457 -7.52 -22.99 -20.30
CA GLY A 457 -7.26 -21.57 -20.14
C GLY A 457 -8.32 -20.83 -19.33
N ALA A 458 -9.57 -21.31 -19.29
CA ALA A 458 -10.63 -20.73 -18.44
C ALA A 458 -10.49 -21.14 -16.97
N HIS A 459 -9.68 -22.16 -16.67
CA HIS A 459 -9.61 -22.81 -15.35
C HIS A 459 -8.20 -22.83 -14.74
N VAL A 460 -7.19 -22.31 -15.44
CA VAL A 460 -5.81 -22.30 -14.95
C VAL A 460 -5.57 -21.14 -13.98
N SER A 461 -5.13 -21.51 -12.78
CA SER A 461 -4.62 -20.58 -11.78
C SER A 461 -3.09 -20.60 -11.77
N LEU A 462 -2.49 -19.43 -11.54
CA LEU A 462 -1.05 -19.25 -11.45
C LEU A 462 -0.74 -18.51 -10.16
N LEU A 463 -0.07 -19.18 -9.23
CA LEU A 463 0.65 -18.54 -8.14
C LEU A 463 2.08 -18.31 -8.59
N TRP A 464 2.51 -17.05 -8.48
CA TRP A 464 3.87 -16.63 -8.73
C TRP A 464 4.24 -15.65 -7.65
N ASP A 465 5.21 -16.01 -6.82
CA ASP A 465 5.46 -15.20 -5.64
C ASP A 465 6.97 -15.08 -5.38
N ASP A 466 7.40 -13.83 -5.48
CA ASP A 466 8.77 -13.35 -5.58
C ASP A 466 9.24 -12.81 -4.21
N PRO A 467 10.26 -13.40 -3.58
CA PRO A 467 10.75 -13.00 -2.26
C PRO A 467 11.40 -11.62 -2.24
N GLU A 468 11.76 -11.06 -3.39
CA GLU A 468 12.30 -9.70 -3.50
C GLU A 468 11.19 -8.64 -3.43
N ARG A 469 9.92 -9.05 -3.54
CA ARG A 469 8.75 -8.16 -3.67
C ARG A 469 7.81 -8.22 -2.48
N ILE A 470 8.34 -8.07 -1.27
CA ILE A 470 7.54 -8.08 -0.04
C ILE A 470 6.83 -6.73 0.13
N ILE A 471 5.57 -6.76 0.59
CA ILE A 471 4.74 -5.58 0.85
C ILE A 471 4.33 -5.50 2.32
N ASP A 472 4.14 -6.64 2.98
CA ASP A 472 3.52 -6.75 4.31
C ASP A 472 4.57 -6.80 5.44
N LEU A 473 5.30 -5.70 5.65
CA LEU A 473 6.22 -5.57 6.80
C LEU A 473 5.71 -4.64 7.91
N TYR A 474 4.60 -3.94 7.68
CA TYR A 474 3.98 -3.05 8.67
C TYR A 474 2.48 -3.33 8.73
N ASP A 475 2.00 -3.81 9.87
CA ASP A 475 0.57 -3.85 10.20
C ASP A 475 0.01 -2.43 10.02
N ARG A 476 -0.75 -2.21 8.95
CA ARG A 476 -1.62 -1.03 8.88
C ARG A 476 -2.68 -1.20 9.96
N PRO A 477 -2.83 -0.28 10.93
CA PRO A 477 -4.00 -0.29 11.79
C PRO A 477 -5.24 -0.16 10.90
N ALA A 478 -6.20 -1.07 11.09
CA ALA A 478 -7.44 -1.09 10.32
C ALA A 478 -8.12 0.28 10.37
N ALA A 479 -8.66 0.76 9.26
CA ALA A 479 -9.44 1.98 9.24
C ALA A 479 -10.67 1.84 10.17
N PRO A 480 -10.99 2.85 11.01
CA PRO A 480 -12.19 2.85 11.83
C PRO A 480 -13.41 2.94 10.91
N ARG A 481 -14.44 2.14 11.20
CA ARG A 481 -15.67 2.08 10.40
C ARG A 481 -16.62 3.24 10.76
N PRO A 482 -17.45 3.71 9.81
CA PRO A 482 -18.60 4.55 10.12
C PRO A 482 -19.66 3.72 10.87
N GLU A 483 -20.04 4.15 12.08
CA GLU A 483 -21.09 3.49 12.86
C GLU A 483 -22.44 3.54 12.13
N VAL A 484 -23.03 2.36 11.90
CA VAL A 484 -24.40 2.22 11.40
C VAL A 484 -25.35 2.52 12.55
N ALA A 485 -26.05 3.66 12.47
CA ALA A 485 -27.10 4.01 13.40
C ALA A 485 -28.23 2.96 13.36
N THR A 486 -28.45 2.29 14.49
CA THR A 486 -29.63 1.45 14.76
C THR A 486 -30.79 2.28 15.30
#